data_AF-A0A7W2HVY8-F1
#
_entry.id   AF-A0A7W2HVY8-F1
#
_cell.length_a   1.000
_cell.length_b   1.000
_cell.length_c   1.000
_cell.angle_alpha   90.00
_cell.angle_beta   90.00
_cell.angle_gamma   90.00
#
_symmetry.space_group_name_H-M   'P 1'
#
loop_
_entity.id
_entity.type
_entity.pdbx_description
1 polymer ?
#
loop_
_entity_poly.entity_id
_entity_poly.type
_entity_poly.pdbx_seq_one_letter_code
_entity_poly.pdbx_strand_id
1 'polypeptide(L)'
;MSENAYFASPDGLANGTRQVMQISQFAVNMLEEFITDVSATSDWPGKDDSYAKQMIPKEREGREGAISTCREFVNALVAIGDGTMANLHNVVGTQGGVLDGIRNSHINTGDGNNGTHSGKH
;
A
#
# COMPACT_ATOMS: atom_id res chain seq x y z
N MET A 1 36.00 5.26 5.46
CA MET A 1 34.75 5.26 6.25
C MET A 1 33.60 5.56 5.30
N SER A 2 32.88 4.54 4.83
CA SER A 2 31.77 4.67 3.86
C SER A 2 30.45 4.23 4.50
N GLU A 3 30.13 4.78 5.67
CA GLU A 3 29.10 4.24 6.57
C GLU A 3 27.66 4.70 6.25
N ASN A 4 27.41 5.34 5.10
CA ASN A 4 26.07 5.85 4.73
C ASN A 4 25.64 5.44 3.32
N ALA A 5 25.93 4.21 2.89
CA ALA A 5 25.24 3.66 1.73
C ALA A 5 23.82 3.26 2.16
N TYR A 6 22.81 3.86 1.55
CA TYR A 6 21.39 3.59 1.76
C TYR A 6 21.07 2.13 1.37
N PHE A 7 21.35 1.17 2.25
CA PHE A 7 21.08 -0.25 2.07
C PHE A 7 19.64 -0.58 2.50
N ALA A 8 18.66 0.03 1.83
CA ALA A 8 17.34 -0.59 1.78
C ALA A 8 17.48 -1.88 0.96
N SER A 9 17.27 -3.05 1.56
CA SER A 9 17.21 -4.34 0.85
C SER A 9 15.98 -4.35 -0.05
N PRO A 10 16.12 -4.21 -1.39
CA PRO A 10 14.98 -4.11 -2.29
C PRO A 10 14.14 -5.38 -2.28
N ASP A 11 14.78 -6.54 -2.11
CA ASP A 11 14.12 -7.84 -2.02
C ASP A 11 13.25 -7.96 -0.77
N GLY A 12 13.75 -7.49 0.37
CA GLY A 12 12.99 -7.47 1.62
C GLY A 12 11.75 -6.58 1.52
N LEU A 13 11.91 -5.38 0.94
CA LEU A 13 10.80 -4.47 0.71
C LEU A 13 9.80 -5.05 -0.30
N ALA A 14 10.24 -5.61 -1.42
CA ALA A 14 9.37 -6.22 -2.41
C ALA A 14 8.57 -7.40 -1.84
N ASN A 15 9.19 -8.25 -1.02
CA ASN A 15 8.51 -9.35 -0.35
C ASN A 15 7.47 -8.86 0.66
N GLY A 16 7.82 -7.86 1.49
CA GLY A 16 6.88 -7.25 2.43
C GLY A 16 5.69 -6.61 1.71
N THR A 17 5.94 -5.85 0.64
CA THR A 17 4.87 -5.22 -0.17
C THR A 17 3.94 -6.26 -0.79
N ARG A 18 4.46 -7.38 -1.32
CA ARG A 18 3.61 -8.48 -1.83
C ARG A 18 2.72 -9.06 -0.74
N GLN A 19 3.22 -9.23 0.47
CA GLN A 19 2.40 -9.71 1.60
C GLN A 19 1.30 -8.72 1.95
N VAL A 20 1.58 -7.42 1.98
CA VAL A 20 0.56 -6.39 2.23
C VAL A 20 -0.54 -6.42 1.16
N MET A 21 -0.18 -6.61 -0.12
CA MET A 21 -1.15 -6.77 -1.22
C MET A 21 -2.02 -8.03 -1.07
N GLN A 22 -1.43 -9.13 -0.59
CA GLN A 22 -2.19 -10.35 -0.33
C GLN A 22 -3.17 -10.16 0.83
N ILE A 23 -2.75 -9.45 1.90
CA ILE A 23 -3.60 -9.12 3.04
C ILE A 23 -4.75 -8.21 2.61
N SER A 24 -4.49 -7.19 1.79
CA SER A 24 -5.55 -6.29 1.31
C SER A 24 -6.57 -7.03 0.44
N GLN A 25 -6.11 -7.90 -0.47
CA GLN A 25 -7.02 -8.72 -1.27
C GLN A 25 -7.84 -9.70 -0.41
N PHE A 26 -7.23 -10.32 0.59
CA PHE A 26 -7.94 -11.21 1.52
C PHE A 26 -9.01 -10.44 2.31
N ALA A 27 -8.69 -9.21 2.74
CA ALA A 27 -9.64 -8.35 3.44
C ALA A 27 -10.87 -7.98 2.59
N VAL A 28 -10.69 -7.76 1.28
CA VAL A 28 -11.83 -7.55 0.35
C VAL A 28 -12.74 -8.77 0.31
N ASN A 29 -12.18 -9.97 0.17
CA ASN A 29 -12.97 -11.20 0.14
C ASN A 29 -13.73 -11.42 1.46
N MET A 30 -13.06 -11.19 2.60
CA MET A 30 -13.69 -11.28 3.92
C MET A 30 -14.85 -10.29 4.09
N LEU A 31 -14.75 -9.09 3.50
CA LEU A 31 -15.81 -8.10 3.53
C LEU A 31 -17.03 -8.56 2.74
N GLU A 32 -16.85 -9.17 1.58
CA GLU A 32 -17.95 -9.71 0.78
C GLU A 32 -18.67 -10.84 1.51
N GLU A 33 -17.92 -11.75 2.14
CA GLU A 33 -18.47 -12.80 3.01
C GLU A 33 -19.24 -12.19 4.19
N PHE A 34 -18.63 -11.24 4.91
CA PHE A 34 -19.27 -10.56 6.03
C PHE A 34 -20.58 -9.86 5.64
N ILE A 35 -20.58 -9.12 4.53
CA ILE A 35 -21.79 -8.45 4.04
C ILE A 35 -22.88 -9.48 3.74
N THR A 36 -22.51 -10.61 3.12
CA THR A 36 -23.43 -11.70 2.81
C THR A 36 -24.06 -12.26 4.08
N ASP A 37 -23.23 -12.63 5.06
CA ASP A 37 -23.65 -13.26 6.30
C ASP A 37 -24.55 -12.34 7.12
N VAL A 38 -24.14 -11.09 7.32
CA VAL A 38 -24.93 -10.13 8.10
C VAL A 38 -26.24 -9.79 7.38
N SER A 39 -26.23 -9.66 6.05
CA SER A 39 -27.47 -9.39 5.29
C SER A 39 -28.47 -10.54 5.39
N ALA A 40 -27.99 -11.80 5.47
CA ALA A 40 -28.82 -12.98 5.67
C ALA A 40 -29.56 -12.97 7.02
N THR A 41 -29.09 -12.18 8.00
CA THR A 41 -29.75 -12.06 9.31
C THR A 41 -30.85 -10.99 9.36
N SER A 42 -31.07 -10.21 8.30
CA SER A 42 -31.96 -9.03 8.33
C SER A 42 -33.41 -9.31 8.77
N ASP A 43 -33.90 -10.52 8.55
CA ASP A 43 -35.26 -10.95 8.93
C ASP A 43 -35.35 -11.52 10.37
N TRP A 44 -34.25 -11.56 11.13
CA TRP A 44 -34.23 -12.12 12.50
C TRP A 44 -35.25 -11.48 13.46
N PRO A 45 -35.59 -10.17 13.38
CA PRO A 45 -36.56 -9.56 14.29
C PRO A 45 -38.02 -10.00 14.05
N GLY A 46 -38.31 -10.71 12.95
CA GLY A 46 -39.68 -11.01 12.52
C GLY A 46 -40.27 -9.95 11.59
N LYS A 47 -41.56 -10.08 11.25
CA LYS A 47 -42.22 -9.25 10.22
C LYS A 47 -43.10 -8.13 10.79
N ASP A 48 -44.05 -8.44 11.68
CA ASP A 48 -45.14 -7.49 12.02
C ASP A 48 -45.60 -7.48 13.49
N ASP A 49 -45.02 -8.29 14.37
CA ASP A 49 -45.39 -8.27 15.78
C ASP A 49 -44.88 -7.00 16.49
N SER A 50 -45.32 -6.81 17.74
CA SER A 50 -44.94 -5.64 18.54
C SER A 50 -43.44 -5.57 18.84
N TYR A 51 -42.74 -6.71 18.77
CA TYR A 51 -41.30 -6.80 18.93
C TYR A 51 -40.57 -6.39 17.64
N ALA A 52 -40.98 -6.93 16.49
CA ALA A 52 -40.45 -6.62 15.17
C ALA A 52 -40.52 -5.13 14.87
N LYS A 53 -41.64 -4.47 15.16
CA LYS A 53 -41.80 -3.01 14.98
C LYS A 53 -40.79 -2.18 15.76
N GLN A 54 -40.33 -2.68 16.90
CA GLN A 54 -39.33 -1.99 17.73
C GLN A 54 -37.89 -2.35 17.33
N MET A 55 -37.68 -3.58 16.88
CA MET A 55 -36.34 -4.12 16.65
C MET A 55 -35.84 -3.97 15.21
N ILE A 56 -36.72 -3.97 14.20
CA ILE A 56 -36.32 -3.75 12.79
C ILE A 56 -35.51 -2.45 12.61
N PRO A 57 -35.91 -1.29 13.17
CA PRO A 57 -35.10 -0.08 13.01
C PRO A 57 -33.71 -0.20 13.63
N LYS A 58 -33.59 -0.85 14.80
CA LYS A 58 -32.33 -1.05 15.53
C LYS A 58 -31.43 -2.07 14.84
N GLU A 59 -32.01 -3.16 14.34
CA GLU A 59 -31.32 -4.14 13.50
C GLU A 59 -30.73 -3.44 12.29
N ARG A 60 -31.54 -2.66 11.58
CA ARG A 60 -31.13 -2.00 10.36
C ARG A 60 -29.99 -1.03 10.62
N GLU A 61 -30.11 -0.19 11.64
CA GLU A 61 -29.06 0.74 12.05
C GLU A 61 -27.77 -0.01 12.41
N GLY A 62 -27.86 -1.09 13.20
CA GLY A 62 -26.71 -1.90 13.60
C GLY A 62 -26.03 -2.59 12.42
N ARG A 63 -26.81 -3.19 11.52
CA ARG A 63 -26.31 -3.85 10.31
C ARG A 63 -25.65 -2.86 9.35
N GLU A 64 -26.33 -1.76 9.04
CA GLU A 64 -25.78 -0.73 8.14
C GLU A 64 -24.51 -0.11 8.74
N GLY A 65 -24.50 0.13 10.06
CA GLY A 65 -23.31 0.59 10.79
C GLY A 65 -22.15 -0.40 10.71
N ALA A 66 -22.39 -1.68 10.98
CA ALA A 66 -21.36 -2.71 10.92
C ALA A 66 -20.78 -2.89 9.50
N ILE A 67 -21.64 -2.89 8.47
CA ILE A 67 -21.23 -2.94 7.07
C ILE A 67 -20.37 -1.72 6.73
N SER A 68 -20.80 -0.53 7.14
CA SER A 68 -20.06 0.72 6.89
C SER A 68 -18.68 0.69 7.55
N THR A 69 -18.60 0.33 8.82
CA THR A 69 -17.33 0.23 9.56
C THR A 69 -16.39 -0.78 8.90
N CYS A 70 -16.88 -1.95 8.51
CA CYS A 70 -16.03 -2.96 7.86
C CYS A 70 -15.55 -2.49 6.49
N ARG A 71 -16.39 -1.80 5.70
CA ARG A 71 -15.98 -1.19 4.42
C ARG A 71 -14.86 -0.19 4.61
N GLU A 72 -15.01 0.74 5.55
CA GLU A 72 -13.99 1.75 5.82
C GLU A 72 -12.67 1.13 6.31
N PHE A 73 -12.75 0.09 7.14
CA PHE A 73 -11.58 -0.64 7.59
C PHE A 73 -10.82 -1.31 6.42
N VAL A 74 -11.54 -2.00 5.52
CA VAL A 74 -10.94 -2.64 4.34
C VAL A 74 -10.39 -1.60 3.36
N ASN A 75 -11.10 -0.49 3.14
CA ASN A 75 -10.60 0.63 2.33
C ASN A 75 -9.26 1.15 2.88
N ALA A 76 -9.13 1.29 4.20
CA ALA A 76 -7.88 1.69 4.82
C ALA A 76 -6.76 0.66 4.60
N LEU A 77 -7.04 -0.64 4.69
CA LEU A 77 -6.06 -1.70 4.40
C LEU A 77 -5.59 -1.67 2.94
N VAL A 78 -6.50 -1.48 1.99
CA VAL A 78 -6.17 -1.35 0.56
C VAL A 78 -5.29 -0.11 0.35
N ALA A 79 -5.67 1.04 0.92
CA ALA A 79 -4.89 2.27 0.80
C ALA A 79 -3.48 2.14 1.39
N ILE A 80 -3.30 1.41 2.50
CA ILE A 80 -1.98 1.10 3.06
C ILE A 80 -1.17 0.24 2.09
N GLY A 81 -1.79 -0.76 1.46
CA GLY A 81 -1.15 -1.59 0.43
C GLY A 81 -0.68 -0.78 -0.77
N ASP A 82 -1.56 0.05 -1.33
CA ASP A 82 -1.26 0.92 -2.46
C ASP A 82 -0.13 1.92 -2.12
N GLY A 83 -0.20 2.55 -0.94
CA GLY A 83 0.83 3.47 -0.46
C GLY A 83 2.19 2.79 -0.26
N THR A 84 2.19 1.55 0.22
CA THR A 84 3.42 0.75 0.38
C THR A 84 4.02 0.40 -0.98
N MET A 85 3.20 0.08 -1.98
CA MET A 85 3.65 -0.18 -3.36
C MET A 85 4.22 1.08 -4.02
N ALA A 86 3.55 2.23 -3.86
CA ALA A 86 4.04 3.50 -4.36
C ALA A 86 5.40 3.87 -3.74
N ASN A 87 5.56 3.65 -2.43
CA ASN A 87 6.83 3.87 -1.75
C ASN A 87 7.94 2.96 -2.27
N LEU A 88 7.66 1.67 -2.51
CA LEU A 88 8.64 0.75 -3.09
C LEU A 88 9.07 1.22 -4.49
N HIS A 89 8.12 1.59 -5.35
CA HIS A 89 8.42 2.09 -6.69
C HIS A 89 9.32 3.34 -6.64
N ASN A 90 9.04 4.26 -5.71
CA ASN A 90 9.86 5.45 -5.50
C ASN A 90 11.28 5.12 -5.02
N VAL A 91 11.43 4.17 -4.09
CA VAL A 91 12.75 3.74 -3.57
C VAL A 91 13.58 3.10 -4.68
N VAL A 92 13.00 2.17 -5.44
CA VAL A 92 13.68 1.50 -6.55
C VAL A 92 14.05 2.49 -7.66
N GLY A 93 13.14 3.38 -8.03
CA GLY A 93 13.39 4.43 -9.03
C GLY A 93 14.50 5.39 -8.59
N THR A 94 14.50 5.83 -7.33
CA THR A 94 15.54 6.70 -6.78
C THR A 94 16.90 6.01 -6.76
N GLN A 95 16.95 4.73 -6.34
CA GLN A 95 18.20 3.95 -6.39
C GLN A 95 18.73 3.82 -7.82
N GLY A 96 17.86 3.51 -8.79
CA GLY A 96 18.23 3.45 -10.21
C GLY A 96 18.81 4.78 -10.71
N GLY A 97 18.10 5.88 -10.50
CA GLY A 97 18.56 7.21 -10.93
C GLY A 97 19.87 7.65 -10.28
N VAL A 98 20.09 7.32 -9.01
CA VAL A 98 21.37 7.59 -8.32
C VAL A 98 22.50 6.74 -8.92
N LEU A 99 22.27 5.46 -9.17
CA LEU A 99 23.27 4.57 -9.80
C LEU A 99 23.61 5.01 -11.22
N ASP A 100 22.63 5.43 -12.00
CA ASP A 100 22.83 5.96 -13.35
C ASP A 100 23.59 7.29 -13.33
N GLY A 101 23.28 8.17 -12.36
CA GLY A 101 24.03 9.40 -12.13
C GLY A 101 25.50 9.14 -11.78
N ILE A 102 25.79 8.13 -10.95
CA ILE A 102 27.15 7.69 -10.61
C ILE A 102 27.87 7.12 -11.85
N ARG A 103 27.19 6.30 -12.67
CA ARG A 103 27.77 5.78 -13.93
C ARG A 103 28.10 6.90 -14.91
N ASN A 104 27.18 7.84 -15.11
CA ASN A 104 27.37 8.96 -16.02
C ASN A 104 28.46 9.93 -15.55
N SER A 105 28.62 10.14 -14.24
CA SER A 105 29.70 10.96 -13.70
C SER A 105 31.07 10.27 -13.81
N HIS A 106 31.14 8.95 -13.65
CA HIS A 106 32.35 8.18 -13.92
C HIS A 106 32.79 8.23 -15.39
N ILE A 107 31.84 8.19 -16.33
CA ILE A 107 32.13 8.33 -17.77
C ILE A 107 32.67 9.73 -18.08
N ASN A 108 32.04 10.79 -17.57
CA ASN A 108 32.48 12.18 -17.81
C ASN A 108 33.80 12.54 -17.09
N THR A 109 34.14 11.86 -15.99
CA THR A 109 35.42 12.09 -15.29
C THR A 109 36.60 11.39 -15.98
N GLY A 110 36.33 10.39 -16.85
CA GLY A 110 37.35 9.68 -17.63
C GLY A 110 37.88 10.44 -18.85
N ASP A 111 37.11 11.39 -19.39
CA ASP A 111 37.47 12.17 -20.59
C ASP A 111 38.25 13.48 -20.30
N GLY A 112 38.60 13.72 -19.03
CA GLY A 112 39.29 14.94 -18.60
C GLY A 112 40.82 14.91 -18.65
N ASN A 113 41.45 13.79 -19.06
CA ASN A 113 42.90 13.63 -18.93
C ASN A 113 43.61 13.42 -20.28
N ASN A 114 43.43 14.36 -21.22
CA ASN A 114 44.39 14.53 -22.32
C ASN A 114 44.38 15.98 -22.84
N GLY A 115 45.43 16.77 -22.55
CA GLY A 115 45.59 18.07 -23.21
C GLY A 115 46.42 19.15 -22.50
N THR A 116 47.66 18.82 -22.13
CA THR A 116 48.84 19.71 -22.17
C THR A 116 48.79 21.10 -21.51
N HIS A 117 49.45 21.12 -20.35
CA HIS A 117 50.31 22.21 -19.88
C HIS A 117 51.16 22.81 -21.01
N SER A 118 51.01 24.11 -21.28
CA SER A 118 52.04 24.90 -21.95
C SER A 118 51.95 26.34 -21.47
N GLY A 119 52.59 26.61 -20.32
CA GLY A 119 53.04 27.96 -20.03
C GLY A 119 54.15 28.35 -21.01
N LYS A 120 54.14 29.60 -21.47
CA LYS A 120 55.33 30.45 -21.66
C LYS A 120 54.97 31.81 -22.28
N HIS A 121 55.62 32.82 -21.69
CA HIS A 121 55.82 34.22 -22.08
C HIS A 121 54.71 35.22 -21.79
#